data_AF-A0A3Q3ES56-F1
#
_entry.id   AF-A0A3Q3ES56-F1
#
_cell.length_a   1.000
_cell.length_b   1.000
_cell.length_c   1.000
_cell.angle_alpha   90.00
_cell.angle_beta   90.00
_cell.angle_gamma   90.00
#
_symmetry.space_group_name_H-M   'P 1'
#
loop_
_entity.id
_entity.type
_entity.pdbx_description
1 polymer ?
#
loop_
_entity_poly.entity_id
_entity_poly.type
_entity_poly.pdbx_seq_one_letter_code
_entity_poly.pdbx_strand_id
1 'polypeptide(L)'
;MSEDKEAQEDELLALTSIYDEDEFHRAESAQGGEIQLLLELPPDFKVVVKGEREMEYNICFLPHLVLNFELPADYPSTSSPVFTLSSKWMTRTQMSALCRRLDELWEENQGCVILFTWIQLLKEEALNFLGIQSPLEVIRAGSKTGGERRKINPAATAVAQCGSPSENSEENKIEMKKKKSDLNLSSTSHLDPRAVLLMDPRADLLPQLLDFDEAQRQRVFDGKVFCCGICFVEKLGSNCLCFKECQHVYCKACMTEYFQIQIRDGNVQCLNCPEPKCTSLATPLQVKQLVDEELFARYDRLLLQSSLDLMADVVYCPRQHCGTAVMVEPDTTMGICSACQYAFCTLCKLGYHGLSNCKIPADELRNLRDEYLSASNEGKKFMEQRFGKRVIQKAVEESFSRDWLNENCKSCPRCGTNIQKADGCNKMTCTSCRQYFCWLCQGLLSKVNPYSHYNNPNSPCYSQLFQGVDLEEEDAFWSDEED
;
A
#
# COMPACT_ATOMS: atom_id res chain seq x y z
N MET A 1 66.19 -10.86 -0.47
CA MET A 1 64.85 -10.72 -1.08
C MET A 1 65.10 -10.35 -2.54
N SER A 2 64.42 -10.94 -3.51
CA SER A 2 64.49 -10.39 -4.87
C SER A 2 63.88 -8.99 -4.85
N GLU A 3 64.40 -8.06 -5.64
CA GLU A 3 63.85 -6.69 -5.75
C GLU A 3 62.34 -6.74 -6.07
N ASP A 4 61.93 -7.72 -6.87
CA ASP A 4 60.53 -8.05 -7.17
C ASP A 4 59.68 -8.38 -5.93
N LYS A 5 60.21 -9.17 -4.98
CA LYS A 5 59.45 -9.54 -3.76
C LYS A 5 59.28 -8.37 -2.81
N GLU A 6 60.26 -7.46 -2.76
CA GLU A 6 60.16 -6.25 -1.96
C GLU A 6 59.11 -5.30 -2.56
N ALA A 7 59.14 -5.11 -3.89
CA ALA A 7 58.14 -4.32 -4.61
C ALA A 7 56.71 -4.88 -4.46
N GLN A 8 56.54 -6.20 -4.49
CA GLN A 8 55.24 -6.86 -4.25
C GLN A 8 54.68 -6.59 -2.85
N GLU A 9 55.51 -6.76 -1.82
CA GLU A 9 55.07 -6.53 -0.44
C GLU A 9 54.74 -5.05 -0.20
N ASP A 10 55.54 -4.14 -0.76
CA ASP A 10 55.29 -2.70 -0.67
C ASP A 10 53.98 -2.30 -1.36
N GLU A 11 53.67 -2.88 -2.53
CA GLU A 11 52.40 -2.65 -3.23
C GLU A 11 51.21 -3.15 -2.40
N LEU A 12 51.28 -4.37 -1.85
CA LEU A 12 50.22 -4.93 -1.02
C LEU A 12 50.01 -4.11 0.27
N LEU A 13 51.09 -3.66 0.91
CA LEU A 13 51.05 -2.80 2.10
C LEU A 13 50.41 -1.45 1.79
N ALA A 14 50.76 -0.85 0.65
CA ALA A 14 50.14 0.39 0.19
C ALA A 14 48.63 0.20 -0.03
N LEU A 15 48.21 -0.89 -0.67
CA LEU A 15 46.80 -1.19 -0.89
C LEU A 15 46.03 -1.41 0.42
N THR A 16 46.59 -2.15 1.38
CA THR A 16 45.97 -2.31 2.72
C THR A 16 45.86 -1.00 3.52
N SER A 17 46.66 0.00 3.18
CA SER A 17 46.62 1.31 3.84
C SER A 17 45.65 2.29 3.18
N ILE A 18 45.39 2.11 1.88
CA ILE A 18 44.53 2.98 1.08
C ILE A 18 43.07 2.50 1.11
N TYR A 19 42.86 1.18 1.13
CA TYR A 19 41.54 0.57 1.03
C TYR A 19 41.19 -0.19 2.31
N ASP A 20 39.93 -0.08 2.74
CA ASP A 20 39.40 -0.80 3.89
C ASP A 20 39.31 -2.32 3.61
N GLU A 21 39.21 -3.12 4.67
CA GLU A 21 39.12 -4.59 4.56
C GLU A 21 37.94 -5.05 3.67
N ASP A 22 36.85 -4.28 3.60
CA ASP A 22 35.71 -4.57 2.73
C ASP A 22 36.03 -4.44 1.22
N GLU A 23 37.04 -3.65 0.84
CA GLU A 23 37.42 -3.41 -0.56
C GLU A 23 38.64 -4.24 -0.98
N PHE A 24 39.57 -4.53 -0.06
CA PHE A 24 40.79 -5.28 -0.33
C PHE A 24 41.03 -6.38 0.70
N HIS A 25 41.06 -7.63 0.22
CA HIS A 25 41.37 -8.80 1.05
C HIS A 25 42.69 -9.43 0.58
N ARG A 26 43.72 -9.39 1.44
CA ARG A 26 44.98 -10.09 1.20
C ARG A 26 44.84 -11.57 1.56
N ALA A 27 45.30 -12.48 0.70
CA ALA A 27 45.33 -13.90 1.01
C ALA A 27 46.40 -14.21 2.07
N GLU A 28 46.05 -14.95 3.13
CA GLU A 28 46.97 -15.28 4.23
C GLU A 28 48.11 -16.23 3.82
N SER A 29 47.90 -17.04 2.77
CA SER A 29 48.79 -18.15 2.39
C SER A 29 49.45 -18.01 1.01
N ALA A 30 49.05 -17.04 0.19
CA ALA A 30 49.57 -16.83 -1.17
C ALA A 30 49.86 -15.34 -1.39
N GLN A 31 50.81 -15.01 -2.29
CA GLN A 31 51.05 -13.63 -2.74
C GLN A 31 49.93 -13.21 -3.70
N GLY A 32 48.71 -13.08 -3.19
CA GLY A 32 47.51 -12.76 -3.96
C GLY A 32 46.44 -12.12 -3.08
N GLY A 33 45.35 -11.72 -3.70
CA GLY A 33 44.24 -11.07 -3.00
C GLY A 33 42.98 -10.96 -3.84
N GLU A 34 41.91 -10.56 -3.16
CA GLU A 34 40.63 -10.21 -3.76
C GLU A 34 40.41 -8.71 -3.61
N ILE A 35 40.11 -8.04 -4.72
CA ILE A 35 39.69 -6.65 -4.72
C ILE A 35 38.21 -6.60 -5.10
N GLN A 36 37.40 -5.99 -4.24
CA GLN A 36 35.99 -5.74 -4.48
C GLN A 36 35.75 -4.27 -4.82
N LEU A 37 35.35 -4.01 -6.06
CA LEU A 37 35.25 -2.66 -6.60
C LEU A 37 33.79 -2.22 -6.69
N LEU A 38 33.43 -1.18 -5.93
CA LEU A 38 32.20 -0.43 -6.11
C LEU A 38 32.42 0.61 -7.23
N LEU A 39 31.70 0.48 -8.33
CA LEU A 39 31.81 1.44 -9.43
C LEU A 39 31.06 2.74 -9.11
N GLU A 40 31.67 3.87 -9.41
CA GLU A 40 31.04 5.19 -9.26
C GLU A 40 30.02 5.40 -10.40
N LEU A 41 28.73 5.32 -10.06
CA LEU A 41 27.66 5.58 -11.03
C LEU A 41 27.38 7.08 -11.17
N PRO A 42 27.07 7.56 -12.38
CA PRO A 42 26.53 8.91 -12.58
C PRO A 42 25.24 9.15 -11.76
N PRO A 43 24.95 10.40 -11.36
CA PRO A 43 23.67 10.73 -10.74
C PRO A 43 22.52 10.37 -11.68
N ASP A 44 21.43 9.84 -11.12
CA ASP A 44 20.22 9.39 -11.85
C ASP A 44 20.45 8.22 -12.83
N PHE A 45 21.36 7.30 -12.52
CA PHE A 45 21.54 6.08 -13.31
C PHE A 45 20.28 5.20 -13.28
N LYS A 46 19.75 4.89 -14.47
CA LYS A 46 18.53 4.11 -14.64
C LYS A 46 18.83 2.69 -15.11
N VAL A 47 18.03 1.74 -14.64
CA VAL A 47 17.97 0.39 -15.17
C VAL A 47 16.61 0.17 -15.81
N VAL A 48 16.60 -0.21 -17.08
CA VAL A 48 15.38 -0.52 -17.83
C VAL A 48 15.28 -2.02 -18.05
N VAL A 49 14.13 -2.57 -17.71
CA VAL A 49 13.83 -3.98 -17.97
C VAL A 49 12.95 -4.07 -19.21
N LYS A 50 13.46 -4.66 -20.28
CA LYS A 50 12.66 -4.94 -21.48
C LYS A 50 11.83 -6.21 -21.26
N GLY A 51 10.55 -6.01 -20.94
CA GLY A 51 9.49 -7.03 -20.89
C GLY A 51 8.26 -6.60 -21.71
N GLU A 52 7.06 -7.09 -21.36
CA GLU A 52 5.79 -6.62 -21.98
C GLU A 52 5.45 -5.15 -21.62
N ARG A 53 6.04 -4.62 -20.55
CA ARG A 53 6.03 -3.19 -20.18
C ARG A 53 7.44 -2.77 -19.82
N GLU A 54 7.88 -1.63 -20.33
CA GLU A 54 9.14 -0.99 -19.93
C GLU A 54 8.97 -0.46 -18.50
N MET A 55 9.83 -0.92 -17.59
CA MET A 55 9.91 -0.42 -16.22
C MET A 55 11.30 0.17 -15.98
N GLU A 56 11.33 1.42 -15.53
CA GLU A 56 12.54 2.19 -15.19
C GLU A 56 12.77 2.17 -13.67
N TYR A 57 13.98 1.83 -13.25
CA TYR A 57 14.41 1.87 -11.84
C TYR A 57 15.63 2.76 -11.67
N ASN A 58 15.62 3.67 -10.69
CA ASN A 58 16.78 4.52 -10.36
C ASN A 58 17.69 3.82 -9.35
N ILE A 59 18.93 3.52 -9.76
CA ILE A 59 19.93 2.83 -8.95
C ILE A 59 21.11 3.79 -8.70
N CYS A 60 21.64 3.78 -7.48
CA CYS A 60 22.85 4.52 -7.11
C CYS A 60 24.08 3.62 -6.99
N PHE A 61 23.89 2.31 -6.76
CA PHE A 61 24.99 1.36 -6.56
C PHE A 61 24.78 0.08 -7.37
N LEU A 62 25.83 -0.36 -8.08
CA LEU A 62 25.88 -1.67 -8.73
C LEU A 62 26.65 -2.68 -7.87
N PRO A 63 26.32 -3.99 -7.94
CA PRO A 63 27.08 -5.03 -7.27
C PRO A 63 28.57 -4.95 -7.58
N HIS A 64 29.40 -5.29 -6.60
CA HIS A 64 30.86 -5.19 -6.72
C HIS A 64 31.38 -5.95 -7.95
N LEU A 65 32.30 -5.31 -8.67
CA LEU A 65 33.17 -6.00 -9.61
C LEU A 65 34.31 -6.61 -8.81
N VAL A 66 34.44 -7.93 -8.84
CA VAL A 66 35.45 -8.64 -8.05
C VAL A 66 36.62 -9.00 -8.96
N LEU A 67 37.80 -8.49 -8.63
CA LEU A 67 39.07 -8.79 -9.27
C LEU A 67 39.89 -9.66 -8.31
N ASN A 68 40.03 -10.93 -8.64
CA ASN A 68 40.93 -11.85 -7.93
C ASN A 68 42.28 -11.86 -8.64
N PHE A 69 43.37 -11.73 -7.91
CA PHE A 69 44.71 -11.73 -8.48
C PHE A 69 45.70 -12.58 -7.67
N GLU A 70 46.69 -13.12 -8.37
CA GLU A 70 47.86 -13.80 -7.83
C GLU A 70 49.11 -13.22 -8.47
N LEU A 71 50.12 -12.91 -7.66
CA LEU A 71 51.39 -12.33 -8.07
C LEU A 71 52.41 -13.44 -8.31
N PRO A 72 52.93 -13.61 -9.54
CA PRO A 72 54.05 -14.51 -9.81
C PRO A 72 55.34 -14.05 -9.12
N ALA A 73 56.30 -14.95 -8.94
CA ALA A 73 57.58 -14.64 -8.28
C ALA A 73 58.44 -13.59 -9.04
N ASP A 74 58.19 -13.43 -10.34
CA ASP A 74 58.96 -12.57 -11.25
C ASP A 74 58.22 -11.26 -11.65
N TYR A 75 57.14 -10.94 -10.92
CA TYR A 75 56.43 -9.66 -11.02
C TYR A 75 57.06 -8.63 -10.06
N PRO A 76 57.22 -7.35 -10.41
CA PRO A 76 56.76 -6.66 -11.63
C PRO A 76 57.77 -6.65 -12.79
N SER A 77 58.93 -7.29 -12.67
CA SER A 77 59.99 -7.16 -13.68
C SER A 77 59.69 -7.83 -15.03
N THR A 78 59.02 -8.98 -15.06
CA THR A 78 58.88 -9.76 -16.31
C THR A 78 57.51 -10.33 -16.61
N SER A 79 56.69 -10.62 -15.59
CA SER A 79 55.36 -11.22 -15.77
C SER A 79 54.28 -10.35 -15.14
N SER A 80 53.07 -10.34 -15.71
CA SER A 80 51.91 -9.65 -15.15
C SER A 80 51.26 -10.46 -14.02
N PRO A 81 50.46 -9.83 -13.15
CA PRO A 81 49.62 -10.55 -12.20
C PRO A 81 48.66 -11.48 -12.94
N VAL A 82 48.49 -12.70 -12.44
CA VAL A 82 47.44 -13.61 -12.91
C VAL A 82 46.15 -13.15 -12.28
N PHE A 83 45.15 -12.78 -13.10
CA PHE A 83 43.89 -12.26 -12.57
C PHE A 83 42.65 -12.90 -13.20
N THR A 84 41.56 -12.84 -12.45
CA THR A 84 40.21 -13.19 -12.91
C THR A 84 39.24 -12.08 -12.53
N LEU A 85 38.37 -11.73 -13.48
CA LEU A 85 37.30 -10.76 -13.27
C LEU A 85 35.98 -11.50 -13.12
N SER A 86 35.19 -11.10 -12.14
CA SER A 86 33.84 -11.62 -11.93
C SER A 86 32.85 -10.49 -11.62
N SER A 87 31.70 -10.52 -12.28
CA SER A 87 30.63 -9.55 -12.09
C SER A 87 29.27 -10.24 -12.21
N LYS A 88 28.29 -9.72 -11.48
CA LYS A 88 26.91 -10.21 -11.53
C LYS A 88 26.07 -9.51 -12.60
N TRP A 89 26.47 -8.32 -13.05
CA TRP A 89 25.65 -7.43 -13.88
C TRP A 89 26.24 -7.16 -15.28
N MET A 90 27.46 -7.64 -15.54
CA MET A 90 28.16 -7.44 -16.80
C MET A 90 28.13 -8.71 -17.66
N THR A 91 28.11 -8.52 -18.97
CA THR A 91 28.23 -9.62 -19.93
C THR A 91 29.67 -10.10 -20.05
N ARG A 92 29.86 -11.37 -20.47
CA ARG A 92 31.20 -11.94 -20.67
C ARG A 92 32.02 -11.19 -21.72
N THR A 93 31.37 -10.58 -22.72
CA THR A 93 32.02 -9.76 -23.74
C THR A 93 32.56 -8.46 -23.14
N GLN A 94 31.78 -7.78 -22.30
CA GLN A 94 32.21 -6.58 -21.58
C GLN A 94 33.37 -6.89 -20.62
N MET A 95 33.26 -7.98 -19.86
CA MET A 95 34.34 -8.41 -18.97
C MET A 95 35.62 -8.79 -19.74
N SER A 96 35.48 -9.46 -20.90
CA SER A 96 36.64 -9.77 -21.76
C SER A 96 37.29 -8.49 -22.31
N ALA A 97 36.51 -7.45 -22.60
CA ALA A 97 37.03 -6.15 -23.02
C ALA A 97 37.80 -5.47 -21.89
N LEU A 98 37.32 -5.55 -20.64
CA LEU A 98 38.07 -5.08 -19.48
C LEU A 98 39.36 -5.88 -19.28
N CYS A 99 39.34 -7.22 -19.38
CA CYS A 99 40.56 -8.03 -19.28
C CYS A 99 41.62 -7.56 -20.28
N ARG A 100 41.23 -7.34 -21.55
CA ARG A 100 42.14 -6.84 -22.58
C ARG A 100 42.70 -5.45 -22.23
N ARG A 101 41.87 -4.57 -21.68
CA ARG A 101 42.32 -3.23 -21.26
C ARG A 101 43.30 -3.29 -20.09
N LEU A 102 43.10 -4.21 -19.14
CA LEU A 102 44.04 -4.45 -18.04
C LEU A 102 45.39 -4.99 -18.55
N ASP A 103 45.36 -5.88 -19.55
CA ASP A 103 46.58 -6.37 -20.21
C ASP A 103 47.33 -5.25 -20.95
N GLU A 104 46.61 -4.38 -21.69
CA GLU A 104 47.19 -3.19 -22.35
C GLU A 104 47.88 -2.25 -21.33
N LEU A 105 47.23 -1.98 -20.20
CA LEU A 105 47.81 -1.15 -19.14
C LEU A 105 49.08 -1.76 -18.55
N TRP A 106 49.14 -3.09 -18.47
CA TRP A 106 50.36 -3.78 -18.05
C TRP A 106 51.47 -3.63 -19.10
N GLU A 107 51.17 -3.81 -20.38
CA GLU A 107 52.15 -3.64 -21.46
C GLU A 107 52.71 -2.21 -21.51
N GLU A 108 51.89 -1.21 -21.22
CA GLU A 108 52.31 0.20 -21.13
C GLU A 108 53.22 0.49 -19.93
N ASN A 109 53.13 -0.32 -18.86
CA ASN A 109 53.80 -0.08 -17.56
C ASN A 109 54.68 -1.25 -17.11
N GLN A 110 55.27 -1.99 -18.06
CA GLN A 110 56.15 -3.12 -17.74
C GLN A 110 57.33 -2.69 -16.85
N GLY A 111 57.61 -3.48 -15.80
CA GLY A 111 58.65 -3.18 -14.82
C GLY A 111 58.18 -2.35 -13.62
N CYS A 112 56.91 -1.96 -13.57
CA CYS A 112 56.31 -1.23 -12.45
C CYS A 112 55.13 -2.00 -11.82
N VAL A 113 54.83 -1.67 -10.57
CA VAL A 113 53.62 -2.13 -9.86
C VAL A 113 52.35 -1.57 -10.53
N ILE A 114 51.27 -2.36 -10.61
CA ILE A 114 50.13 -2.09 -11.52
C ILE A 114 48.75 -2.22 -10.87
N LEU A 115 48.64 -2.84 -9.70
CA LEU A 115 47.35 -3.12 -9.06
C LEU A 115 46.60 -1.83 -8.73
N PHE A 116 47.31 -0.80 -8.23
CA PHE A 116 46.69 0.51 -7.97
C PHE A 116 46.11 1.13 -9.25
N THR A 117 46.86 1.09 -10.35
CA THR A 117 46.43 1.58 -11.66
C THR A 117 45.22 0.81 -12.19
N TRP A 118 45.21 -0.51 -12.02
CA TRP A 118 44.07 -1.36 -12.36
C TRP A 118 42.83 -1.00 -11.53
N ILE A 119 42.99 -0.78 -10.22
CA ILE A 119 41.88 -0.35 -9.34
C ILE A 119 41.32 0.99 -9.80
N GLN A 120 42.18 1.97 -10.07
CA GLN A 120 41.76 3.30 -10.50
C GLN A 120 41.00 3.26 -11.83
N LEU A 121 41.55 2.58 -12.84
CA LEU A 121 40.87 2.39 -14.13
C LEU A 121 39.51 1.71 -13.93
N LEU A 122 39.47 0.64 -13.14
CA LEU A 122 38.24 -0.10 -12.94
C LEU A 122 37.19 0.72 -12.18
N LYS A 123 37.57 1.53 -11.18
CA LYS A 123 36.63 2.41 -10.45
C LYS A 123 36.13 3.59 -11.29
N GLU A 124 37.02 4.29 -11.99
CA GLU A 124 36.74 5.60 -12.61
C GLU A 124 36.39 5.50 -14.11
N GLU A 125 37.02 4.58 -14.84
CA GLU A 125 36.95 4.53 -16.31
C GLU A 125 36.17 3.34 -16.86
N ALA A 126 35.91 2.29 -16.08
CA ALA A 126 35.27 1.07 -16.59
C ALA A 126 33.91 1.32 -17.24
N LEU A 127 33.06 2.17 -16.65
CA LEU A 127 31.74 2.49 -17.20
C LEU A 127 31.84 3.23 -18.53
N ASN A 128 32.73 4.22 -18.60
CA ASN A 128 32.99 5.02 -19.80
C ASN A 128 33.57 4.16 -20.92
N PHE A 129 34.55 3.31 -20.59
CA PHE A 129 35.21 2.41 -21.54
C PHE A 129 34.25 1.38 -22.14
N LEU A 130 33.32 0.86 -21.33
CA LEU A 130 32.34 -0.13 -21.77
C LEU A 130 31.11 0.46 -22.46
N GLY A 131 31.04 1.79 -22.55
CA GLY A 131 29.90 2.49 -23.15
C GLY A 131 28.57 2.20 -22.42
N ILE A 132 28.63 1.90 -21.12
CA ILE A 132 27.43 1.61 -20.33
C ILE A 132 26.76 2.94 -19.99
N GLN A 133 25.81 3.34 -20.82
CA GLN A 133 25.02 4.55 -20.63
C GLN A 133 23.72 4.23 -19.89
N SER A 134 23.22 5.22 -19.13
CA SER A 134 21.85 5.19 -18.63
C SER A 134 20.88 5.25 -19.81
N PRO A 135 19.88 4.34 -19.92
CA PRO A 135 19.57 3.26 -19.00
C PRO A 135 20.27 1.93 -19.32
N LEU A 136 20.69 1.18 -18.29
CA LEU A 136 21.21 -0.18 -18.43
C LEU A 136 20.05 -1.15 -18.73
N GLU A 137 20.11 -1.82 -19.88
CA GLU A 137 19.07 -2.77 -20.30
C GLU A 137 19.28 -4.15 -19.68
N VAL A 138 18.34 -4.59 -18.83
CA VAL A 138 18.30 -5.94 -18.27
C VAL A 138 17.25 -6.77 -19.02
N ILE A 139 17.70 -7.83 -19.69
CA ILE A 139 16.82 -8.75 -20.41
C ILE A 139 16.27 -9.80 -19.42
N ARG A 140 14.94 -9.86 -19.24
CA ARG A 140 14.30 -10.95 -18.49
C ARG A 140 14.41 -12.26 -19.27
N ALA A 141 14.98 -13.29 -18.66
CA ALA A 141 15.00 -14.64 -19.23
C ALA A 141 13.61 -15.30 -19.09
N GLY A 142 12.66 -14.89 -19.94
CA GLY A 142 11.29 -15.42 -19.84
C GLY A 142 10.30 -15.10 -20.96
N SER A 143 10.66 -14.37 -22.01
CA SER A 143 9.74 -14.16 -23.14
C SER A 143 9.93 -15.25 -24.20
N LYS A 144 9.03 -16.23 -24.20
CA LYS A 144 8.93 -17.25 -25.26
C LYS A 144 8.70 -16.54 -26.59
N THR A 145 9.65 -16.69 -27.50
CA THR A 145 9.44 -16.42 -28.92
C THR A 145 8.28 -17.27 -29.42
N GLY A 146 7.30 -16.62 -30.04
CA GLY A 146 6.16 -17.27 -30.67
C GLY A 146 6.62 -18.20 -31.78
N GLY A 147 6.63 -19.50 -31.51
CA GLY A 147 6.75 -20.55 -32.52
C GLY A 147 5.40 -20.73 -33.22
N GLU A 148 5.37 -20.39 -34.50
CA GLU A 148 4.24 -20.63 -35.41
C GLU A 148 3.76 -22.09 -35.34
N ARG A 149 2.46 -22.23 -35.10
CA ARG A 149 1.73 -23.48 -35.27
C ARG A 149 1.65 -23.82 -36.76
N ARG A 150 2.23 -24.95 -37.19
CA ARG A 150 1.64 -25.77 -38.25
C ARG A 150 1.41 -27.19 -37.75
N LYS A 151 0.12 -27.55 -37.80
CA LYS A 151 -0.49 -28.82 -37.42
C LYS A 151 0.12 -30.00 -38.20
N ILE A 152 0.17 -31.18 -37.58
CA ILE A 152 -0.54 -32.39 -38.01
C ILE A 152 -0.52 -33.40 -36.84
N ASN A 153 -1.67 -34.02 -36.59
CA ASN A 153 -1.96 -34.97 -35.51
C ASN A 153 -1.10 -36.26 -35.59
N PRO A 154 -1.00 -37.00 -34.48
CA PRO A 154 -1.22 -38.44 -34.60
C PRO A 154 -2.20 -38.95 -33.55
N ALA A 155 -3.18 -39.70 -34.02
CA ALA A 155 -4.01 -40.54 -33.17
C ALA A 155 -3.26 -41.83 -32.83
N ALA A 156 -3.43 -42.24 -31.57
CA ALA A 156 -3.61 -43.61 -31.13
C ALA A 156 -2.39 -44.58 -31.16
N THR A 157 -1.93 -44.92 -29.95
CA THR A 157 -1.83 -46.30 -29.41
C THR A 157 -0.78 -47.21 -30.12
N ALA A 158 0.19 -47.88 -29.51
CA ALA A 158 0.41 -48.34 -28.15
C ALA A 158 1.79 -49.07 -28.11
N VAL A 159 2.49 -48.92 -26.97
CA VAL A 159 3.14 -50.02 -26.21
C VAL A 159 4.55 -50.52 -26.58
N ALA A 160 5.38 -50.57 -25.52
CA ALA A 160 6.53 -51.44 -25.19
C ALA A 160 7.81 -51.32 -26.06
N GLN A 161 8.92 -50.80 -25.53
CA GLN A 161 9.92 -51.41 -24.63
C GLN A 161 11.06 -52.15 -25.36
N CYS A 162 12.27 -51.69 -25.01
CA CYS A 162 13.55 -52.40 -24.89
C CYS A 162 14.23 -53.02 -26.13
N GLY A 163 15.53 -52.69 -26.26
CA GLY A 163 16.52 -53.51 -26.96
C GLY A 163 17.55 -52.71 -27.76
N SER A 164 18.67 -52.34 -27.13
CA SER A 164 19.99 -52.43 -27.78
C SER A 164 20.30 -53.92 -28.06
N PRO A 165 21.31 -54.34 -28.87
CA PRO A 165 22.56 -53.64 -29.22
C PRO A 165 23.04 -53.86 -30.68
N SER A 166 24.28 -53.43 -30.95
CA SER A 166 25.27 -54.08 -31.86
C SER A 166 24.96 -54.04 -33.37
N GLU A 167 25.92 -53.91 -34.29
CA GLU A 167 27.37 -53.92 -34.30
C GLU A 167 27.79 -53.53 -35.72
N ASN A 168 29.00 -52.94 -35.85
CA ASN A 168 29.95 -53.14 -36.95
C ASN A 168 29.50 -52.74 -38.39
N SER A 169 30.35 -52.19 -39.25
CA SER A 169 31.79 -51.96 -39.26
C SER A 169 32.09 -51.32 -40.61
N GLU A 170 33.15 -50.50 -40.67
CA GLU A 170 34.11 -50.43 -41.79
C GLU A 170 33.56 -49.94 -43.16
N GLU A 171 34.23 -49.11 -43.97
CA GLU A 171 35.59 -48.61 -44.02
C GLU A 171 35.66 -47.63 -45.21
N ASN A 172 36.59 -46.67 -45.15
CA ASN A 172 37.43 -46.15 -46.25
C ASN A 172 36.79 -45.61 -47.56
N LYS A 173 37.31 -44.60 -48.27
CA LYS A 173 38.33 -43.55 -48.13
C LYS A 173 38.25 -42.80 -49.48
N ILE A 174 38.36 -41.47 -49.43
CA ILE A 174 39.15 -40.58 -50.32
C ILE A 174 38.79 -40.51 -51.83
N GLU A 175 38.39 -39.33 -52.30
CA GLU A 175 39.13 -38.43 -53.25
C GLU A 175 38.24 -37.20 -53.55
N MET A 176 38.49 -35.98 -53.07
CA MET A 176 39.53 -34.96 -53.38
C MET A 176 39.36 -34.21 -54.72
N LYS A 177 39.34 -32.86 -54.60
CA LYS A 177 39.55 -31.77 -55.61
C LYS A 177 38.30 -31.31 -56.37
N LYS A 178 38.03 -30.01 -56.56
CA LYS A 178 38.85 -28.79 -56.43
C LYS A 178 37.93 -27.56 -56.61
N LYS A 179 38.19 -26.49 -55.85
CA LYS A 179 38.22 -25.05 -56.24
C LYS A 179 36.96 -24.48 -56.94
N LYS A 180 36.40 -23.33 -56.59
CA LYS A 180 36.97 -22.07 -56.07
C LYS A 180 35.80 -21.10 -55.91
N SER A 181 35.72 -20.37 -54.80
CA SER A 181 35.36 -18.94 -54.79
C SER A 181 35.63 -18.42 -53.38
N ASP A 182 36.83 -17.89 -53.22
CA ASP A 182 37.31 -17.23 -52.01
C ASP A 182 36.59 -15.88 -51.80
N LEU A 183 36.54 -15.48 -50.52
CA LEU A 183 36.64 -14.13 -49.94
C LEU A 183 35.40 -13.45 -49.33
N ASN A 184 35.56 -13.26 -47.99
CA ASN A 184 35.06 -12.22 -47.07
C ASN A 184 33.78 -12.52 -46.27
N LEU A 185 33.69 -12.40 -44.94
CA LEU A 185 34.62 -12.01 -43.86
C LEU A 185 33.98 -12.39 -42.49
N SER A 186 34.86 -12.58 -41.49
CA SER A 186 34.70 -13.01 -40.10
C SER A 186 33.83 -12.17 -39.16
N SER A 187 33.32 -12.78 -38.07
CA SER A 187 33.69 -12.45 -36.67
C SER A 187 32.93 -13.31 -35.64
N THR A 188 33.50 -14.43 -35.21
CA THR A 188 33.15 -15.08 -33.93
C THR A 188 34.16 -14.62 -32.88
N SER A 189 33.73 -13.80 -31.94
CA SER A 189 34.57 -13.26 -30.86
C SER A 189 35.01 -14.37 -29.90
N HIS A 190 36.32 -14.50 -29.75
CA HIS A 190 36.98 -15.38 -28.78
C HIS A 190 36.74 -14.79 -27.37
N LEU A 191 35.97 -15.47 -26.53
CA LEU A 191 35.67 -15.02 -25.15
C LEU A 191 36.83 -15.39 -24.22
N ASP A 192 37.27 -14.45 -23.37
CA ASP A 192 38.42 -14.66 -22.48
C ASP A 192 38.07 -15.67 -21.35
N PRO A 193 38.93 -16.68 -21.08
CA PRO A 193 38.73 -17.62 -19.98
C PRO A 193 38.76 -16.97 -18.59
N ARG A 194 39.36 -15.78 -18.44
CA ARG A 194 39.47 -15.02 -17.17
C ARG A 194 38.19 -14.27 -16.79
N ALA A 195 37.23 -14.17 -17.71
CA ALA A 195 35.92 -13.55 -17.46
C ALA A 195 34.93 -14.59 -16.92
N VAL A 196 34.71 -14.59 -15.60
CA VAL A 196 33.84 -15.55 -14.90
C VAL A 196 32.46 -14.93 -14.65
N LEU A 197 31.44 -15.41 -15.36
CA LEU A 197 30.05 -15.11 -15.04
C LEU A 197 29.66 -15.88 -13.78
N LEU A 198 29.31 -15.16 -12.70
CA LEU A 198 28.84 -15.78 -11.46
C LEU A 198 27.38 -16.26 -11.52
N MET A 199 26.67 -15.99 -12.62
CA MET A 199 25.22 -16.23 -12.73
C MET A 199 24.89 -17.44 -13.62
N ASP A 200 23.89 -18.22 -13.18
CA ASP A 200 23.12 -19.10 -14.07
C ASP A 200 22.39 -18.19 -15.08
N PRO A 201 22.47 -18.44 -16.40
CA PRO A 201 21.75 -17.68 -17.43
C PRO A 201 20.22 -17.58 -17.24
N ARG A 202 19.66 -18.28 -16.25
CA ARG A 202 18.24 -18.35 -15.90
C ARG A 202 17.83 -17.51 -14.68
N ALA A 203 18.76 -16.86 -13.98
CA ALA A 203 18.46 -16.04 -12.81
C ALA A 203 18.07 -14.61 -13.22
N ASP A 204 16.97 -14.08 -12.67
CA ASP A 204 16.59 -12.69 -12.87
C ASP A 204 17.61 -11.76 -12.19
N LEU A 205 18.27 -10.92 -12.99
CA LEU A 205 19.28 -9.96 -12.55
C LEU A 205 18.67 -8.78 -11.77
N LEU A 206 17.41 -8.42 -12.05
CA LEU A 206 16.77 -7.23 -11.50
C LEU A 206 16.61 -7.25 -9.96
N PRO A 207 16.07 -8.32 -9.32
CA PRO A 207 15.95 -8.33 -7.87
C PRO A 207 17.30 -8.18 -7.17
N GLN A 208 18.34 -8.85 -7.67
CA GLN A 208 19.68 -8.77 -7.08
C GLN A 208 20.30 -7.38 -7.19
N LEU A 209 20.06 -6.66 -8.29
CA LEU A 209 20.50 -5.27 -8.45
C LEU A 209 19.78 -4.34 -7.47
N LEU A 210 18.46 -4.49 -7.33
CA LEU A 210 17.66 -3.65 -6.43
C LEU A 210 17.96 -3.95 -4.95
N ASP A 211 18.09 -5.22 -4.58
CA ASP A 211 18.43 -5.64 -3.23
C ASP A 211 19.83 -5.14 -2.84
N PHE A 212 20.80 -5.21 -3.76
CA PHE A 212 22.15 -4.72 -3.53
C PHE A 212 22.18 -3.19 -3.42
N ASP A 213 21.49 -2.46 -4.31
CA ASP A 213 21.38 -1.01 -4.24
C ASP A 213 20.74 -0.54 -2.94
N GLU A 214 19.65 -1.19 -2.52
CA GLU A 214 18.99 -0.89 -1.25
C GLU A 214 19.91 -1.17 -0.07
N ALA A 215 20.63 -2.29 -0.08
CA ALA A 215 21.59 -2.63 0.97
C ALA A 215 22.73 -1.61 1.05
N GLN A 216 23.30 -1.18 -0.08
CA GLN A 216 24.36 -0.17 -0.10
C GLN A 216 23.87 1.21 0.32
N ARG A 217 22.69 1.63 -0.15
CA ARG A 217 22.03 2.86 0.33
C ARG A 217 21.81 2.81 1.83
N GLN A 218 21.42 1.66 2.37
CA GLN A 218 21.26 1.47 3.81
C GLN A 218 22.59 1.53 4.55
N ARG A 219 23.68 0.91 4.04
CA ARG A 219 25.01 1.01 4.65
C ARG A 219 25.55 2.44 4.69
N VAL A 220 25.43 3.16 3.57
CA VAL A 220 25.83 4.57 3.50
C VAL A 220 24.99 5.43 4.44
N PHE A 221 23.71 5.11 4.59
CA PHE A 221 22.87 5.75 5.59
C PHE A 221 23.35 5.41 7.01
N ASP A 222 23.59 4.13 7.31
CA ASP A 222 23.95 3.65 8.64
C ASP A 222 25.27 4.23 9.17
N GLY A 223 26.23 4.51 8.27
CA GLY A 223 27.50 5.15 8.59
C GLY A 223 27.45 6.68 8.71
N LYS A 224 26.40 7.34 8.23
CA LYS A 224 26.25 8.80 8.33
C LYS A 224 25.64 9.21 9.67
N VAL A 225 26.05 10.36 10.18
CA VAL A 225 25.48 10.96 11.40
C VAL A 225 24.32 11.87 11.01
N PHE A 226 23.19 11.71 11.69
CA PHE A 226 22.00 12.52 11.52
C PHE A 226 21.57 13.13 12.85
N CYS A 227 21.09 14.38 12.79
CA CYS A 227 20.47 15.03 13.94
C CYS A 227 18.97 14.73 13.95
N CYS A 228 18.47 14.19 15.06
CA CYS A 228 17.04 13.88 15.19
C CYS A 228 16.21 15.15 15.42
N GLY A 229 15.17 15.40 14.61
CA GLY A 229 14.30 16.57 14.76
C GLY A 229 13.39 16.60 16.01
N ILE A 230 13.37 15.53 16.82
CA ILE A 230 12.56 15.45 18.06
C ILE A 230 13.42 15.70 19.29
N CYS A 231 14.53 14.98 19.44
CA CYS A 231 15.42 15.11 20.59
C CYS A 231 16.63 16.01 20.35
N PHE A 232 16.86 16.45 19.11
CA PHE A 232 18.00 17.27 18.70
C PHE A 232 19.38 16.66 19.02
N VAL A 233 19.45 15.33 19.14
CA VAL A 233 20.69 14.59 19.39
C VAL A 233 21.19 13.98 18.09
N GLU A 234 22.50 14.06 17.89
CA GLU A 234 23.21 13.39 16.80
C GLU A 234 23.30 11.88 17.05
N LYS A 235 22.89 11.10 16.06
CA LYS A 235 22.89 9.64 16.08
C LYS A 235 23.38 9.10 14.74
N LEU A 236 24.04 7.95 14.78
CA LEU A 236 24.37 7.19 13.57
C LEU A 236 23.08 6.76 12.86
N GLY A 237 23.09 6.71 11.53
CA GLY A 237 21.95 6.30 10.72
C GLY A 237 21.42 4.91 11.10
N SER A 238 22.29 4.03 11.59
CA SER A 238 21.91 2.70 12.11
C SER A 238 20.90 2.78 13.27
N ASN A 239 20.92 3.89 14.02
CA ASN A 239 20.00 4.19 15.12
C ASN A 239 18.90 5.18 14.73
N CYS A 240 18.76 5.47 13.44
CA CYS A 240 17.77 6.37 12.88
C CYS A 240 16.80 5.63 11.96
N LEU A 241 15.63 6.23 11.80
CA LEU A 241 14.58 5.88 10.87
C LEU A 241 14.48 7.02 9.85
N CYS A 242 14.48 6.68 8.56
CA CYS A 242 14.25 7.62 7.47
C CYS A 242 12.94 7.30 6.76
N PHE A 243 12.09 8.31 6.60
CA PHE A 243 10.87 8.21 5.79
C PHE A 243 11.24 8.31 4.31
N LYS A 244 11.00 7.27 3.52
CA LYS A 244 11.40 7.23 2.10
C LYS A 244 10.68 8.28 1.24
N GLU A 245 9.47 8.65 1.61
CA GLU A 245 8.65 9.63 0.87
C GLU A 245 9.09 11.08 1.08
N CYS A 246 9.54 11.45 2.29
CA CYS A 246 9.89 12.83 2.64
C CYS A 246 11.35 13.04 3.08
N GLN A 247 12.14 11.97 3.17
CA GLN A 247 13.55 11.97 3.57
C GLN A 247 13.85 12.51 4.97
N HIS A 248 12.83 12.75 5.80
CA HIS A 248 13.03 13.17 7.19
C HIS A 248 13.59 12.02 8.04
N VAL A 249 14.56 12.36 8.89
CA VAL A 249 15.31 11.39 9.71
C VAL A 249 15.08 11.65 11.20
N TYR A 250 14.73 10.59 11.92
CA TYR A 250 14.49 10.62 13.36
C TYR A 250 15.16 9.44 14.04
N CYS A 251 15.60 9.57 15.30
CA CYS A 251 16.16 8.43 16.00
C CYS A 251 15.07 7.39 16.32
N LYS A 252 15.46 6.10 16.31
CA LYS A 252 14.55 4.97 16.56
C LYS A 252 13.85 5.07 17.92
N ALA A 253 14.53 5.59 18.94
CA ALA A 253 13.97 5.79 20.28
C ALA A 253 12.77 6.76 20.26
N CYS A 254 12.94 7.96 19.70
CA CYS A 254 11.86 8.95 19.60
C CYS A 254 10.69 8.42 18.74
N MET A 255 10.99 7.73 17.64
CA MET A 255 9.94 7.16 16.77
C MET A 255 9.17 6.03 17.45
N THR A 256 9.83 5.23 18.28
CA THR A 256 9.19 4.18 19.07
C THR A 256 8.17 4.79 20.02
N GLU A 257 8.57 5.79 20.82
CA GLU A 257 7.65 6.49 21.73
C GLU A 257 6.49 7.14 20.98
N TYR A 258 6.78 7.81 19.86
CA TYR A 258 5.76 8.44 19.02
C TYR A 258 4.73 7.41 18.51
N PHE A 259 5.17 6.28 17.94
CA PHE A 259 4.28 5.23 17.46
C PHE A 259 3.49 4.58 18.59
N GLN A 260 4.11 4.33 19.74
CA GLN A 260 3.43 3.77 20.91
C GLN A 260 2.27 4.67 21.38
N ILE A 261 2.49 5.99 21.43
CA ILE A 261 1.45 6.96 21.82
C ILE A 261 0.32 6.98 20.78
N GLN A 262 0.63 7.12 19.49
CA GLN A 262 -0.39 7.19 18.44
C GLN A 262 -1.26 5.91 18.36
N ILE A 263 -0.65 4.73 18.51
CA ILE A 263 -1.38 3.45 18.51
C ILE A 263 -2.25 3.32 19.77
N ARG A 264 -1.79 3.82 20.92
CA ARG A 264 -2.55 3.79 22.17
C ARG A 264 -3.76 4.73 22.13
N ASP A 265 -3.57 5.92 21.58
CA ASP A 265 -4.61 6.94 21.43
C ASP A 265 -5.63 6.61 20.33
N GLY A 266 -5.39 5.54 19.55
CA GLY A 266 -6.32 5.04 18.52
C GLY A 266 -6.25 5.81 17.21
N ASN A 267 -5.29 6.72 17.07
CA ASN A 267 -5.08 7.52 15.85
C ASN A 267 -4.18 6.80 14.85
N VAL A 268 -4.57 5.59 14.44
CA VAL A 268 -3.77 4.73 13.56
C VAL A 268 -3.89 5.04 12.07
N GLN A 269 -4.86 5.88 11.67
CA GLN A 269 -5.09 6.20 10.26
C GLN A 269 -3.90 6.95 9.64
N CYS A 270 -3.03 7.52 10.48
CA CYS A 270 -2.02 8.48 10.08
C CYS A 270 -0.82 8.42 11.03
N LEU A 271 -0.06 7.31 11.02
CA LEU A 271 1.31 7.34 11.56
C LEU A 271 2.18 8.20 10.64
N ASN A 272 1.96 9.51 10.73
CA ASN A 272 2.56 10.50 9.86
C ASN A 272 3.98 10.82 10.31
N CYS A 273 4.74 11.39 9.38
CA CYS A 273 5.97 12.09 9.72
C CYS A 273 5.68 13.17 10.78
N PRO A 274 6.47 13.25 11.86
CA PRO A 274 6.35 14.30 12.88
C PRO A 274 6.57 15.74 12.36
N GLU A 275 7.11 15.91 11.15
CA GLU A 275 7.41 17.22 10.56
C GLU A 275 6.12 18.00 10.23
N PRO A 276 5.99 19.27 10.65
CA PRO A 276 4.84 20.10 10.30
C PRO A 276 4.64 20.20 8.78
N LYS A 277 3.38 20.03 8.33
CA LYS A 277 2.95 20.04 6.92
C LYS A 277 3.44 18.86 6.09
N CYS A 278 4.08 17.85 6.69
CA CYS A 278 4.39 16.60 6.01
C CYS A 278 3.21 15.63 6.13
N THR A 279 2.80 15.04 5.01
CA THR A 279 1.72 14.04 4.94
C THR A 279 2.23 12.63 4.65
N SER A 280 3.54 12.42 4.75
CA SER A 280 4.15 11.11 4.50
C SER A 280 3.83 10.14 5.62
N LEU A 281 3.59 8.89 5.24
CA LEU A 281 3.17 7.83 6.14
C LEU A 281 4.33 6.87 6.45
N ALA A 282 4.36 6.37 7.68
CA ALA A 282 5.24 5.26 8.04
C ALA A 282 4.75 3.97 7.39
N THR A 283 5.67 3.17 6.83
CA THR A 283 5.29 1.86 6.27
C THR A 283 5.06 0.85 7.40
N PRO A 284 4.18 -0.15 7.22
CA PRO A 284 3.93 -1.17 8.25
C PRO A 284 5.21 -1.91 8.69
N LEU A 285 6.18 -2.07 7.79
CA LEU A 285 7.47 -2.68 8.11
C LEU A 285 8.28 -1.83 9.10
N GLN A 286 8.31 -0.51 8.91
CA GLN A 286 8.99 0.42 9.82
C GLN A 286 8.34 0.42 11.20
N VAL A 287 7.01 0.31 11.26
CA VAL A 287 6.27 0.20 12.52
C VAL A 287 6.62 -1.11 13.22
N LYS A 288 6.57 -2.24 12.51
CA LYS A 288 6.91 -3.58 13.03
C LYS A 288 8.33 -3.66 13.60
N GLN A 289 9.28 -2.94 13.02
CA GLN A 289 10.66 -2.90 13.49
C GLN A 289 10.84 -2.14 14.81
N LEU A 290 9.91 -1.23 15.15
CA LEU A 290 10.06 -0.30 16.27
C LEU A 290 9.13 -0.59 17.45
N VAL A 291 7.95 -1.17 17.21
CA VAL A 291 6.99 -1.49 18.27
C VAL A 291 6.94 -2.98 18.57
N ASP A 292 6.59 -3.32 19.81
CA ASP A 292 6.42 -4.71 20.25
C ASP A 292 5.27 -5.42 19.50
N GLU A 293 5.30 -6.75 19.49
CA GLU A 293 4.34 -7.59 18.76
C GLU A 293 2.88 -7.31 19.17
N GLU A 294 2.62 -7.04 20.45
CA GLU A 294 1.27 -6.72 20.96
C GLU A 294 0.75 -5.38 20.41
N LEU A 295 1.60 -4.35 20.39
CA LEU A 295 1.25 -3.04 19.86
C LEU A 295 1.12 -3.08 18.33
N PHE A 296 1.97 -3.85 17.67
CA PHE A 296 1.86 -4.08 16.23
C PHE A 296 0.54 -4.79 15.87
N ALA A 297 0.14 -5.83 16.62
CA ALA A 297 -1.14 -6.51 16.41
C ALA A 297 -2.34 -5.58 16.63
N ARG A 298 -2.24 -4.65 17.59
CA ARG A 298 -3.24 -3.60 17.78
C ARG A 298 -3.27 -2.62 16.60
N TYR A 299 -2.10 -2.17 16.13
CA TYR A 299 -1.99 -1.31 14.95
C TYR A 299 -2.60 -1.98 13.71
N ASP A 300 -2.26 -3.23 13.42
CA ASP A 300 -2.76 -4.00 12.28
C ASP A 300 -4.29 -4.14 12.34
N ARG A 301 -4.84 -4.47 13.51
CA ARG A 301 -6.29 -4.54 13.72
C ARG A 301 -6.98 -3.21 13.46
N LEU A 302 -6.42 -2.12 13.98
CA LEU A 302 -7.03 -0.80 13.82
C LEU A 302 -6.88 -0.27 12.38
N LEU A 303 -5.77 -0.58 11.69
CA LEU A 303 -5.56 -0.27 10.28
C LEU A 303 -6.58 -1.00 9.40
N LEU A 304 -6.79 -2.29 9.66
CA LEU A 304 -7.82 -3.09 9.00
C LEU A 304 -9.22 -2.54 9.29
N GLN A 305 -9.53 -2.27 10.56
CA GLN A 305 -10.83 -1.73 10.97
C GLN A 305 -11.12 -0.40 10.27
N SER A 306 -10.17 0.53 10.26
CA SER A 306 -10.32 1.80 9.55
C SER A 306 -10.51 1.62 8.05
N SER A 307 -9.80 0.68 7.44
CA SER A 307 -9.91 0.42 6.00
C SER A 307 -11.28 -0.16 5.65
N LEU A 308 -11.82 -1.01 6.53
CA LEU A 308 -13.16 -1.58 6.44
C LEU A 308 -14.27 -0.55 6.72
N ASP A 309 -14.05 0.37 7.65
CA ASP A 309 -15.01 1.44 7.99
C ASP A 309 -15.26 2.42 6.83
N LEU A 310 -14.28 2.56 5.93
CA LEU A 310 -14.40 3.36 4.70
C LEU A 310 -15.23 2.68 3.62
N MET A 311 -15.45 1.37 3.72
CA MET A 311 -16.20 0.59 2.75
C MET A 311 -17.70 0.60 3.10
N ALA A 312 -18.54 1.01 2.15
CA ALA A 312 -19.98 1.17 2.36
C ALA A 312 -20.74 -0.17 2.50
N ASP A 313 -20.15 -1.26 1.99
CA ASP A 313 -20.67 -2.63 2.00
C ASP A 313 -20.22 -3.44 3.22
N VAL A 314 -19.46 -2.85 4.15
CA VAL A 314 -19.00 -3.54 5.36
C VAL A 314 -19.83 -3.13 6.59
N VAL A 315 -20.30 -4.14 7.32
CA VAL A 315 -21.04 -3.96 8.57
C VAL A 315 -20.52 -4.92 9.64
N TYR A 316 -20.36 -4.44 10.88
CA TYR A 316 -19.90 -5.29 11.99
C TYR A 316 -21.03 -6.13 12.59
N CYS A 317 -20.69 -7.36 12.97
CA CYS A 317 -21.58 -8.22 13.72
C CYS A 317 -21.97 -7.56 15.05
N PRO A 318 -23.27 -7.43 15.35
CA PRO A 318 -23.75 -6.72 16.53
C PRO A 318 -23.60 -7.50 17.85
N ARG A 319 -23.12 -8.74 17.80
CA ARG A 319 -22.83 -9.50 19.03
C ARG A 319 -21.61 -8.92 19.72
N GLN A 320 -21.76 -8.57 20.99
CA GLN A 320 -20.70 -7.97 21.81
C GLN A 320 -19.40 -8.79 21.86
N HIS A 321 -19.50 -10.12 21.77
CA HIS A 321 -18.33 -11.02 21.78
C HIS A 321 -17.78 -11.34 20.38
N CYS A 322 -18.42 -10.87 19.31
CA CYS A 322 -18.02 -11.21 17.93
C CYS A 322 -17.37 -10.02 17.22
N GLY A 323 -18.11 -8.92 17.01
CA GLY A 323 -17.59 -7.73 16.32
C GLY A 323 -16.95 -7.97 14.95
N THR A 324 -17.15 -9.13 14.32
CA THR A 324 -16.51 -9.47 13.05
C THR A 324 -17.11 -8.65 11.91
N ALA A 325 -16.27 -8.13 11.02
CA ALA A 325 -16.70 -7.45 9.80
C ALA A 325 -17.42 -8.42 8.86
N VAL A 326 -18.58 -8.00 8.35
CA VAL A 326 -19.44 -8.77 7.44
C VAL A 326 -19.64 -7.95 6.18
N MET A 327 -19.31 -8.56 5.04
CA MET A 327 -19.63 -8.01 3.72
C MET A 327 -21.12 -8.19 3.45
N VAL A 328 -21.81 -7.13 3.07
CA VAL A 328 -23.24 -7.11 2.77
C VAL A 328 -23.42 -6.84 1.30
N GLU A 329 -24.24 -7.65 0.63
CA GLU A 329 -24.57 -7.40 -0.77
C GLU A 329 -25.40 -6.11 -0.89
N PRO A 330 -25.10 -5.25 -1.89
CA PRO A 330 -25.89 -4.07 -2.16
C PRO A 330 -27.36 -4.46 -2.36
N ASP A 331 -28.27 -3.67 -1.81
CA ASP A 331 -29.74 -3.88 -1.82
C ASP A 331 -30.29 -4.93 -0.84
N THR A 332 -29.45 -5.65 -0.11
CA THR A 332 -29.91 -6.60 0.92
C THR A 332 -29.83 -5.99 2.33
N THR A 333 -30.85 -6.26 3.16
CA THR A 333 -30.87 -5.84 4.57
C THR A 333 -30.39 -6.93 5.52
N MET A 334 -29.83 -8.02 4.98
CA MET A 334 -29.43 -9.22 5.70
C MET A 334 -27.91 -9.31 5.76
N GLY A 335 -27.34 -9.32 6.97
CA GLY A 335 -25.95 -9.67 7.21
C GLY A 335 -25.86 -11.03 7.88
N ILE A 336 -25.02 -11.93 7.36
CA ILE A 336 -24.73 -13.22 8.00
C ILE A 336 -23.27 -13.21 8.43
N CYS A 337 -23.04 -13.26 9.75
CA CYS A 337 -21.68 -13.30 10.27
C CYS A 337 -21.03 -14.67 10.02
N SER A 338 -19.90 -14.69 9.31
CA SER A 338 -19.14 -15.93 9.05
C SER A 338 -18.56 -16.58 10.31
N ALA A 339 -18.25 -15.78 11.35
CA ALA A 339 -17.64 -16.27 12.57
C ALA A 339 -18.64 -16.91 13.55
N CYS A 340 -19.80 -16.27 13.78
CA CYS A 340 -20.79 -16.74 14.75
C CYS A 340 -22.11 -17.22 14.14
N GLN A 341 -22.22 -17.22 12.80
CA GLN A 341 -23.41 -17.60 12.04
C GLN A 341 -24.69 -16.83 12.41
N TYR A 342 -24.54 -15.66 13.04
CA TYR A 342 -25.67 -14.82 13.40
C TYR A 342 -26.16 -14.06 12.18
N ALA A 343 -27.42 -14.31 11.81
CA ALA A 343 -28.14 -13.54 10.79
C ALA A 343 -28.83 -12.34 11.43
N PHE A 344 -28.45 -11.14 11.01
CA PHE A 344 -28.95 -9.89 11.56
C PHE A 344 -29.41 -8.93 10.47
N CYS A 345 -30.29 -8.01 10.86
CA CYS A 345 -30.67 -6.90 10.00
C CYS A 345 -29.58 -5.83 10.02
N THR A 346 -29.08 -5.43 8.86
CA THR A 346 -28.03 -4.41 8.72
C THR A 346 -28.47 -3.03 9.21
N LEU A 347 -29.79 -2.81 9.27
CA LEU A 347 -30.43 -1.56 9.67
C LEU A 347 -30.59 -1.46 11.20
N CYS A 348 -31.36 -2.36 11.80
CA CYS A 348 -31.66 -2.31 13.23
C CYS A 348 -30.68 -3.10 14.11
N LYS A 349 -29.71 -3.81 13.52
CA LYS A 349 -28.72 -4.65 14.23
C LYS A 349 -29.32 -5.78 15.08
N LEU A 350 -30.62 -6.02 14.98
CA LEU A 350 -31.32 -7.14 15.63
C LEU A 350 -31.37 -8.36 14.70
N GLY A 351 -31.96 -9.46 15.18
CA GLY A 351 -32.15 -10.67 14.37
C GLY A 351 -32.89 -10.36 13.07
N TYR A 352 -32.44 -10.99 11.98
CA TYR A 352 -33.04 -10.75 10.67
C TYR A 352 -34.54 -11.08 10.66
N HIS A 353 -35.35 -10.14 10.18
CA HIS A 353 -36.83 -10.20 10.27
C HIS A 353 -37.53 -10.14 8.91
N GLY A 354 -36.79 -10.32 7.81
CA GLY A 354 -37.34 -10.36 6.45
C GLY A 354 -38.05 -9.06 6.07
N LEU A 355 -39.31 -9.18 5.64
CA LEU A 355 -40.17 -8.07 5.23
C LEU A 355 -40.83 -7.34 6.42
N SER A 356 -40.68 -7.84 7.64
CA SER A 356 -41.23 -7.18 8.82
C SER A 356 -40.57 -5.82 9.03
N ASN A 357 -41.31 -4.83 9.53
CA ASN A 357 -40.75 -3.52 9.81
C ASN A 357 -39.65 -3.61 10.87
N CYS A 358 -38.53 -2.91 10.65
CA CYS A 358 -37.48 -2.75 11.65
C CYS A 358 -38.06 -2.11 12.92
N LYS A 359 -37.75 -2.69 14.09
CA LYS A 359 -38.09 -2.09 15.39
C LYS A 359 -36.94 -1.19 15.84
N ILE A 360 -36.77 -0.07 15.15
CA ILE A 360 -35.76 0.95 15.50
C ILE A 360 -36.34 1.81 16.64
N PRO A 361 -35.60 2.04 17.74
CA PRO A 361 -36.06 2.93 18.79
C PRO A 361 -36.20 4.37 18.26
N ALA A 362 -37.20 5.11 18.77
CA ALA A 362 -37.55 6.45 18.30
C ALA A 362 -36.42 7.49 18.47
N ASP A 363 -35.43 7.22 19.32
CA ASP A 363 -34.26 8.07 19.54
C ASP A 363 -33.22 7.91 18.42
N GLU A 364 -32.97 6.68 17.97
CA GLU A 364 -32.05 6.42 16.84
C GLU A 364 -32.60 6.97 15.53
N LEU A 365 -33.92 6.90 15.31
CA LEU A 365 -34.57 7.52 14.15
C LEU A 365 -34.43 9.05 14.13
N ARG A 366 -34.44 9.70 15.29
CA ARG A 366 -34.22 11.15 15.41
C ARG A 366 -32.79 11.54 15.06
N ASN A 367 -31.81 10.82 15.61
CA ASN A 367 -30.40 11.08 15.31
C ASN A 367 -30.10 10.89 13.81
N LEU A 368 -30.62 9.82 13.21
CA LEU A 368 -30.47 9.55 11.78
C LEU A 368 -31.08 10.66 10.91
N ARG A 369 -32.24 11.21 11.31
CA ARG A 369 -32.86 12.35 10.65
C ARG A 369 -32.00 13.60 10.76
N ASP A 370 -31.56 13.95 11.97
CA ASP A 370 -30.83 15.20 12.21
C ASP A 370 -29.49 15.18 11.46
N GLU A 371 -28.82 14.03 11.42
CA GLU A 371 -27.62 13.79 10.62
C GLU A 371 -27.93 13.90 9.10
N TYR A 372 -29.02 13.28 8.62
CA TYR A 372 -29.41 13.35 7.21
C TYR A 372 -29.81 14.76 6.76
N LEU A 373 -30.53 15.52 7.58
CA LEU A 373 -30.93 16.89 7.28
C LEU A 373 -29.75 17.86 7.28
N SER A 374 -28.77 17.66 8.17
CA SER A 374 -27.58 18.50 8.29
C SER A 374 -26.46 18.16 7.30
N ALA A 375 -26.51 16.99 6.66
CA ALA A 375 -25.48 16.57 5.71
C ALA A 375 -25.53 17.30 4.35
N SER A 376 -24.36 17.39 3.72
CA SER A 376 -24.18 17.84 2.34
C SER A 376 -24.85 16.87 1.34
N ASN A 377 -25.00 17.28 0.08
CA ASN A 377 -25.58 16.41 -0.96
C ASN A 377 -24.80 15.09 -1.15
N GLU A 378 -23.48 15.10 -0.92
CA GLU A 378 -22.64 13.89 -0.94
C GLU A 378 -22.86 13.04 0.31
N GLY A 379 -22.93 13.65 1.49
CA GLY A 379 -23.23 12.96 2.75
C GLY A 379 -24.62 12.31 2.75
N LYS A 380 -25.61 12.97 2.15
CA LYS A 380 -26.97 12.40 1.95
C LYS A 380 -26.93 11.15 1.06
N LYS A 381 -26.22 11.20 -0.07
CA LYS A 381 -26.06 10.03 -0.95
C LYS A 381 -25.33 8.89 -0.25
N PHE A 382 -24.28 9.19 0.51
CA PHE A 382 -23.55 8.20 1.30
C PHE A 382 -24.44 7.54 2.35
N MET A 383 -25.25 8.33 3.07
CA MET A 383 -26.23 7.80 4.02
C MET A 383 -27.31 6.96 3.33
N GLU A 384 -27.83 7.39 2.18
CA GLU A 384 -28.81 6.61 1.40
C GLU A 384 -28.25 5.27 0.92
N GLN A 385 -26.95 5.21 0.59
CA GLN A 385 -26.25 3.98 0.24
C GLN A 385 -26.03 3.08 1.46
N ARG A 386 -25.67 3.66 2.61
CA ARG A 386 -25.35 2.93 3.85
C ARG A 386 -26.57 2.38 4.59
N PHE A 387 -27.63 3.20 4.70
CA PHE A 387 -28.83 2.88 5.47
C PHE A 387 -30.04 2.55 4.60
N GLY A 388 -29.94 2.74 3.28
CA GLY A 388 -31.04 2.53 2.35
C GLY A 388 -32.01 3.71 2.34
N LYS A 389 -32.28 4.25 1.14
CA LYS A 389 -33.14 5.41 0.90
C LYS A 389 -34.53 5.33 1.58
N ARG A 390 -35.16 4.15 1.59
CA ARG A 390 -36.48 3.92 2.20
C ARG A 390 -36.50 4.10 3.72
N VAL A 391 -35.40 3.77 4.39
CA VAL A 391 -35.29 3.84 5.86
C VAL A 391 -35.14 5.29 6.29
N ILE A 392 -34.29 6.04 5.59
CA ILE A 392 -34.11 7.48 5.80
C ILE A 392 -35.42 8.21 5.54
N GLN A 393 -36.08 7.92 4.42
CA GLN A 393 -37.36 8.54 4.09
C GLN A 393 -38.41 8.26 5.17
N LYS A 394 -38.48 7.02 5.66
CA LYS A 394 -39.38 6.65 6.76
C LYS A 394 -39.03 7.36 8.08
N ALA A 395 -37.75 7.46 8.43
CA ALA A 395 -37.30 8.16 9.64
C ALA A 395 -37.70 9.65 9.61
N VAL A 396 -37.57 10.26 8.42
CA VAL A 396 -37.98 11.64 8.16
C VAL A 396 -39.51 11.77 8.23
N GLU A 397 -40.27 10.91 7.55
CA GLU A 397 -41.74 10.93 7.52
C GLU A 397 -42.39 10.65 8.89
N GLU A 398 -41.89 9.68 9.66
CA GLU A 398 -42.40 9.37 11.01
C GLU A 398 -42.14 10.54 11.98
N SER A 399 -41.03 11.26 11.81
CA SER A 399 -40.74 12.44 12.61
C SER A 399 -41.68 13.60 12.29
N PHE A 400 -41.90 13.91 11.01
CA PHE A 400 -42.85 14.94 10.58
C PHE A 400 -44.27 14.60 11.01
N SER A 401 -44.66 13.33 10.91
CA SER A 401 -45.98 12.88 11.38
C SER A 401 -46.15 13.08 12.88
N ARG A 402 -45.09 12.84 13.68
CA ARG A 402 -45.14 13.01 15.14
C ARG A 402 -45.11 14.48 15.56
N ASP A 403 -44.30 15.30 14.90
CA ASP A 403 -44.21 16.74 15.16
C ASP A 403 -45.54 17.41 14.77
N TRP A 404 -46.11 17.05 13.61
CA TRP A 404 -47.44 17.49 13.20
C TRP A 404 -48.54 17.09 14.18
N LEU A 405 -48.52 15.86 14.71
CA LEU A 405 -49.47 15.41 15.73
C LEU A 405 -49.35 16.20 17.03
N ASN A 406 -48.14 16.59 17.45
CA ASN A 406 -47.94 17.38 18.66
C ASN A 406 -48.43 18.83 18.50
N GLU A 407 -48.27 19.41 17.32
CA GLU A 407 -48.66 20.80 17.04
C GLU A 407 -50.16 20.94 16.76
N ASN A 408 -50.76 19.97 16.06
CA ASN A 408 -52.13 20.10 15.54
C ASN A 408 -53.18 19.30 16.32
N CYS A 409 -52.77 18.37 17.20
CA CYS A 409 -53.69 17.53 17.95
C CYS A 409 -53.48 17.63 19.47
N LYS A 410 -54.56 17.43 20.22
CA LYS A 410 -54.50 17.20 21.68
C LYS A 410 -55.17 15.87 22.04
N SER A 411 -54.61 15.15 23.00
CA SER A 411 -55.15 13.87 23.44
C SER A 411 -56.35 14.06 24.36
N CYS A 412 -57.37 13.20 24.21
CA CYS A 412 -58.53 13.22 25.08
C CYS A 412 -58.14 12.84 26.52
N PRO A 413 -58.52 13.63 27.55
CA PRO A 413 -58.16 13.35 28.95
C PRO A 413 -58.80 12.09 29.53
N ARG A 414 -59.80 11.49 28.86
CA ARG A 414 -60.46 10.26 29.31
C ARG A 414 -59.92 8.99 28.66
N CYS A 415 -59.60 9.02 27.36
CA CYS A 415 -59.26 7.81 26.60
C CYS A 415 -57.96 7.92 25.78
N GLY A 416 -57.27 9.06 25.81
CA GLY A 416 -55.99 9.26 25.13
C GLY A 416 -56.06 9.40 23.61
N THR A 417 -57.24 9.28 22.99
CA THR A 417 -57.40 9.46 21.53
C THR A 417 -57.00 10.88 21.13
N ASN A 418 -56.16 11.03 20.10
CA ASN A 418 -55.77 12.33 19.55
C ASN A 418 -56.96 12.97 18.83
N ILE A 419 -57.28 14.21 19.21
CA ILE A 419 -58.38 15.00 18.66
C ILE A 419 -57.79 16.27 18.05
N GLN A 420 -58.16 16.55 16.81
CA GLN A 420 -57.89 17.82 16.14
C GLN A 420 -59.02 18.81 16.43
N LYS A 421 -58.70 20.09 16.62
CA LYS A 421 -59.71 21.16 16.68
C LYS A 421 -60.11 21.51 15.25
N ALA A 422 -61.31 21.11 14.85
CA ALA A 422 -62.02 21.73 13.73
C ALA A 422 -62.78 22.93 14.30
N ASP A 423 -62.82 24.04 13.59
CA ASP A 423 -63.21 25.38 14.05
C ASP A 423 -64.39 25.48 15.03
N GLY A 424 -64.38 26.57 15.82
CA GLY A 424 -65.41 26.88 16.81
C GLY A 424 -64.92 26.86 18.25
N CYS A 425 -65.86 26.70 19.19
CA CYS A 425 -65.61 26.93 20.61
C CYS A 425 -64.64 25.93 21.25
N ASN A 426 -63.97 26.34 22.33
CA ASN A 426 -63.00 25.52 23.07
C ASN A 426 -63.63 24.34 23.83
N LYS A 427 -64.96 24.15 23.79
CA LYS A 427 -65.64 22.96 24.29
C LYS A 427 -65.55 21.84 23.25
N MET A 428 -64.63 20.91 23.47
CA MET A 428 -64.37 19.80 22.57
C MET A 428 -65.17 18.55 22.94
N THR A 429 -65.43 17.71 21.95
CA THR A 429 -66.08 16.41 22.13
C THR A 429 -65.19 15.33 21.55
N CYS A 430 -64.78 14.36 22.36
CA CYS A 430 -63.97 13.25 21.87
C CYS A 430 -64.77 12.38 20.90
N THR A 431 -64.22 12.11 19.71
CA THR A 431 -64.87 11.27 18.69
C THR A 431 -65.00 9.80 19.11
N SER A 432 -64.05 9.29 19.90
CA SER A 432 -64.06 7.90 20.39
C SER A 432 -65.00 7.70 21.59
N CYS A 433 -64.77 8.42 22.69
CA CYS A 433 -65.49 8.17 23.95
C CYS A 433 -66.64 9.15 24.24
N ARG A 434 -66.88 10.13 23.35
CA ARG A 434 -67.91 11.19 23.45
C ARG A 434 -67.86 12.02 24.73
N GLN A 435 -66.72 12.03 25.42
CA GLN A 435 -66.52 12.86 26.61
C GLN A 435 -66.28 14.32 26.19
N TYR A 436 -66.93 15.25 26.88
CA TYR A 436 -66.67 16.68 26.73
C TYR A 436 -65.43 17.07 27.54
N PHE A 437 -64.58 17.89 26.95
CA PHE A 437 -63.38 18.43 27.59
C PHE A 437 -63.07 19.84 27.08
N CYS A 438 -62.32 20.61 27.86
CA CYS A 438 -61.84 21.94 27.47
C CYS A 438 -60.55 21.81 26.64
N TRP A 439 -60.48 22.47 25.48
CA TRP A 439 -59.28 22.48 24.62
C TRP A 439 -58.09 23.20 25.26
N LEU A 440 -58.35 24.21 26.10
CA LEU A 440 -57.31 25.03 26.72
C LEU A 440 -56.62 24.29 27.87
N CYS A 441 -57.41 23.87 28.87
CA CYS A 441 -56.86 23.25 30.09
C CYS A 441 -56.86 21.71 30.08
N GLN A 442 -57.36 21.07 29.01
CA GLN A 442 -57.55 19.61 28.93
C GLN A 442 -58.44 19.03 30.06
N GLY A 443 -59.20 19.87 30.76
CA GLY A 443 -60.08 19.46 31.85
C GLY A 443 -61.35 18.75 31.36
N LEU A 444 -61.82 17.74 32.11
CA LEU A 444 -63.08 17.05 31.85
C LEU A 444 -64.26 17.99 32.11
N LEU A 445 -65.17 18.10 31.14
CA LEU A 445 -66.39 18.90 31.27
C LEU A 445 -67.58 18.00 31.67
N SER A 446 -68.49 18.56 32.47
CA SER A 446 -69.74 17.89 32.83
C SER A 446 -70.60 17.63 31.60
N LYS A 447 -71.27 16.47 31.55
CA LYS A 447 -72.25 16.15 30.48
C LYS A 447 -73.56 16.91 30.63
N VAL A 448 -73.90 17.34 31.86
CA VAL A 448 -75.16 18.03 32.15
C VAL A 448 -75.05 19.53 31.83
N ASN A 449 -73.91 20.15 32.18
CA ASN A 449 -73.66 21.55 31.84
C ASN A 449 -72.18 21.77 31.48
N PRO A 450 -71.79 21.54 30.21
CA PRO A 450 -70.40 21.65 29.76
C PRO A 450 -69.86 23.09 29.79
N TYR A 451 -70.73 24.09 29.68
CA TYR A 451 -70.36 25.50 29.59
C TYR A 451 -70.12 26.17 30.95
N SER A 452 -70.54 25.52 32.05
CA SER A 452 -70.28 25.98 33.42
C SER A 452 -68.80 26.24 33.70
N HIS A 453 -67.90 25.48 33.06
CA HIS A 453 -66.45 25.67 33.16
C HIS A 453 -65.97 27.02 32.61
N TYR A 454 -66.67 27.60 31.63
CA TYR A 454 -66.34 28.90 31.06
C TYR A 454 -67.08 30.04 31.75
N ASN A 455 -68.17 29.75 32.45
CA ASN A 455 -68.99 30.76 33.13
C ASN A 455 -68.69 30.91 34.62
N ASN A 456 -67.79 30.08 35.17
CA ASN A 456 -67.42 30.13 36.58
C ASN A 456 -66.15 30.97 36.80
N PRO A 457 -66.20 32.06 37.60
CA PRO A 457 -65.04 32.91 37.90
C PRO A 457 -63.86 32.17 38.53
N ASN A 458 -64.11 31.02 39.18
CA ASN A 458 -63.07 30.21 39.81
C ASN A 458 -62.40 29.22 38.84
N SER A 459 -62.83 29.18 37.58
CA SER A 459 -62.24 28.31 36.57
C SER A 459 -61.04 28.97 35.90
N PRO A 460 -59.96 28.20 35.58
CA PRO A 460 -58.81 28.73 34.86
C PRO A 460 -59.15 29.20 33.43
N CYS A 461 -60.32 28.82 32.89
CA CYS A 461 -60.78 29.18 31.54
C CYS A 461 -62.04 30.06 31.55
N TYR A 462 -62.25 30.85 32.60
CA TYR A 462 -63.38 31.78 32.70
C TYR A 462 -63.41 32.77 31.52
N SER A 463 -64.56 32.88 30.85
CA SER A 463 -64.79 33.71 29.66
C SER A 463 -63.90 33.40 28.45
N GLN A 464 -63.27 32.22 28.39
CA GLN A 464 -62.36 31.82 27.30
C GLN A 464 -63.00 30.81 26.32
N LEU A 465 -64.33 30.77 26.22
CA LEU A 465 -65.03 29.80 25.37
C LEU A 465 -64.68 29.93 23.88
N PHE A 466 -64.48 31.16 23.40
CA PHE A 466 -64.14 31.48 22.01
C PHE A 466 -62.76 32.10 21.85
N GLN A 467 -61.90 32.01 22.86
CA GLN A 467 -60.54 32.54 22.76
C GLN A 467 -59.76 31.77 21.69
N GLY A 468 -59.23 32.49 20.70
CA GLY A 468 -58.50 31.91 19.57
C GLY A 468 -59.40 31.24 18.53
N VAL A 469 -60.60 31.79 18.31
CA VAL A 469 -61.46 31.48 17.16
C VAL A 469 -61.44 32.74 16.28
N ASP A 470 -60.86 32.65 15.10
CA ASP A 470 -60.88 33.73 14.12
C ASP A 470 -62.31 33.81 13.55
N LEU A 471 -62.99 34.93 13.82
CA LEU A 471 -64.35 35.19 13.34
C LEU A 471 -64.36 36.01 12.03
N GLU A 472 -63.20 36.34 11.47
CA GLU A 472 -63.08 37.27 10.34
C GLU A 472 -63.23 36.63 8.95
N GLU A 473 -63.35 35.29 8.82
CA GLU A 473 -63.48 34.64 7.50
C GLU A 473 -64.94 34.41 7.03
N GLU A 474 -65.96 34.57 7.88
CA GLU A 474 -67.37 34.31 7.48
C GLU A 474 -68.13 35.55 6.96
N ASP A 475 -67.64 36.77 7.16
CA ASP A 475 -68.34 38.00 6.73
C ASP A 475 -68.13 38.35 5.24
N ALA A 476 -67.29 37.61 4.50
CA ALA A 476 -67.00 37.86 3.09
C ALA A 476 -67.91 37.12 2.08
N PHE A 477 -68.88 36.33 2.54
CA PHE A 477 -69.70 35.45 1.67
C PHE A 477 -71.14 35.91 1.42
N TRP A 478 -71.64 36.96 2.09
CA TRP A 478 -73.05 37.39 1.97
C TRP A 478 -73.26 38.83 1.48
N SER A 479 -72.26 39.52 0.94
CA SER A 479 -72.42 40.91 0.48
C SER A 479 -72.70 41.09 -1.02
N ASP A 480 -73.05 40.02 -1.75
CA ASP A 480 -73.42 40.11 -3.16
C ASP A 480 -74.84 39.56 -3.37
N GLU A 481 -75.86 40.22 -2.80
CA GLU A 481 -77.23 40.18 -3.31
C GLU A 481 -78.00 41.45 -2.84
N GLU A 482 -78.54 42.19 -3.82
CA GLU A 482 -79.50 43.33 -3.71
C GLU A 482 -78.92 44.73 -3.43
N ASP A 483 -78.54 45.48 -4.48
CA ASP A 483 -79.42 46.45 -5.19
C ASP A 483 -78.66 47.22 -6.30
#